data_AF-A0A519U9Z6-F1
#
_entry.id   AF-A0A519U9Z6-F1
#
_cell.length_a   1.000
_cell.length_b   1.000
_cell.length_c   1.000
_cell.angle_alpha   90.00
_cell.angle_beta   90.00
_cell.angle_gamma   90.00
#
_symmetry.space_group_name_H-M   'P 1'
#
loop_
_entity.id
_entity.type
_entity.pdbx_description
1 polymer ?
#
loop_
_entity_poly.entity_id
_entity_poly.type
_entity_poly.pdbx_seq_one_letter_code
_entity_poly.pdbx_strand_id
1 'polypeptide(L)'
;MALKPTTLLPLALLAACAPTASHRSTSVKAPVATTAPAASAPAAATATPPDYRGVSWSWWVSSARSRAMLAAFSGSAANIARLRALLTHQDQLTPLQAKQLETALYNAANSPQTAAELVKRRIKAEAAQTEKLYGFDYKYAGKSVTTNDLDELLRTETNPQRRQQVWEASKAIGPTLKPGLLSLRDLRNQTVQALGYADFFSYQASDYGLTRAEMMALVRQLNQELRPLYRELHTYARYELAKKYGVRQVPAYLPASWLPNRWGQDWGSLVTVRGINLDAALAPKGPEYPVRQAERFYQSL
;
A
#
# COMPACT_ATOMS: atom_id res chain seq x y z
N MET A 1 -32.13 5.02 -7.96
CA MET A 1 -30.93 4.63 -8.71
C MET A 1 -29.93 4.07 -7.71
N ALA A 2 -29.99 2.77 -7.46
CA ALA A 2 -29.30 2.12 -6.34
C ALA A 2 -27.92 1.60 -6.80
N LEU A 3 -26.86 2.12 -6.19
CA LEU A 3 -25.49 1.60 -6.33
C LEU A 3 -25.40 0.25 -5.60
N LYS A 4 -25.06 -0.81 -6.33
CA LYS A 4 -24.80 -2.16 -5.78
C LYS A 4 -23.31 -2.35 -5.48
N PRO A 5 -22.97 -3.15 -4.46
CA PRO A 5 -21.62 -3.23 -3.90
C PRO A 5 -20.70 -4.05 -4.81
N THR A 6 -19.63 -3.43 -5.32
CA THR A 6 -18.57 -4.13 -6.06
C THR A 6 -17.51 -4.59 -5.08
N THR A 7 -17.19 -5.88 -5.15
CA THR A 7 -16.16 -6.58 -4.38
C THR A 7 -14.79 -5.92 -4.61
N LEU A 8 -14.34 -5.14 -3.62
CA LEU A 8 -12.99 -4.58 -3.56
C LEU A 8 -11.98 -5.72 -3.31
N LEU A 9 -11.23 -6.11 -4.34
CA LEU A 9 -9.98 -6.84 -4.15
C LEU A 9 -8.92 -5.80 -3.75
N PRO A 10 -8.20 -5.97 -2.62
CA PRO A 10 -7.33 -4.93 -2.10
C PRO A 10 -6.14 -4.72 -3.04
N LEU A 11 -6.12 -3.55 -3.67
CA LEU A 11 -4.95 -2.96 -4.30
C LEU A 11 -3.88 -2.85 -3.22
N ALA A 12 -2.84 -3.68 -3.30
CA ALA A 12 -1.63 -3.51 -2.49
C ALA A 12 -0.88 -2.27 -2.99
N LEU A 13 -1.43 -1.09 -2.70
CA LEU A 13 -0.64 0.11 -2.53
C LEU A 13 0.26 -0.20 -1.35
N LEU A 14 1.58 -0.14 -1.54
CA LEU A 14 2.53 -0.09 -0.43
C LEU A 14 2.40 1.28 0.27
N ALA A 15 1.23 1.53 0.84
CA ALA A 15 1.03 2.48 1.91
C ALA A 15 1.33 1.72 3.20
N ALA A 16 2.40 2.13 3.87
CA ALA A 16 2.71 1.67 5.22
C ALA A 16 1.65 2.21 6.19
N CYS A 17 0.47 1.58 6.21
CA CYS A 17 -0.43 1.60 7.36
C CYS A 17 -0.03 0.42 8.25
N ALA A 18 0.88 0.67 9.20
CA ALA A 18 1.09 -0.26 10.31
C ALA A 18 -0.02 -0.02 11.34
N PRO A 19 -0.75 -1.05 11.80
CA PRO A 19 -1.61 -0.92 12.97
C PRO A 19 -0.73 -0.70 14.20
N THR A 20 -1.11 0.28 15.02
CA THR A 20 -0.55 0.53 16.35
C THR A 20 -0.80 -0.68 17.26
N ALA A 21 0.23 -1.51 17.45
CA ALA A 21 0.32 -2.43 18.57
C ALA A 21 1.72 -2.28 19.19
N SER A 22 1.75 -1.84 20.45
CA SER A 22 2.95 -1.70 21.26
C SER A 22 3.57 -3.07 21.52
N HIS A 23 4.79 -3.31 21.03
CA HIS A 23 5.66 -4.36 21.55
C HIS A 23 7.12 -3.88 21.58
N ARG A 24 7.73 -3.92 22.77
CA ARG A 24 9.16 -3.76 23.00
C ARG A 24 9.94 -4.80 22.18
N SER A 25 10.89 -4.34 21.38
CA SER A 25 11.81 -5.18 20.61
C SER A 25 12.88 -5.80 21.51
N THR A 26 12.99 -7.13 21.51
CA THR A 26 14.25 -7.83 21.76
C THR A 26 14.77 -8.33 20.40
N SER A 27 16.04 -8.03 20.12
CA SER A 27 16.70 -8.29 18.85
C SER A 27 16.94 -9.79 18.61
N VAL A 28 16.43 -10.32 17.49
CA VAL A 28 16.89 -11.60 16.92
C VAL A 28 17.16 -11.38 15.42
N LYS A 29 18.39 -11.66 14.99
CA LYS A 29 18.82 -11.61 13.58
C LYS A 29 18.00 -12.59 12.73
N ALA A 30 17.39 -12.11 11.65
CA ALA A 30 16.73 -12.95 10.66
C ALA A 30 17.78 -13.66 9.76
N PRO A 31 17.60 -14.95 9.42
CA PRO A 31 18.43 -15.61 8.43
C PRO A 31 17.99 -15.22 7.00
N VAL A 32 18.98 -15.02 6.14
CA VAL A 32 18.86 -14.73 4.71
C VAL A 32 18.20 -15.93 4.01
N ALA A 33 17.12 -15.69 3.26
CA ALA A 33 16.43 -16.73 2.50
C ALA A 33 17.13 -16.96 1.16
N THR A 34 17.94 -18.02 1.08
CA THR A 34 18.47 -18.55 -0.18
C THR A 34 17.35 -19.17 -1.00
N THR A 35 17.43 -19.01 -2.32
CA THR A 35 16.54 -19.57 -3.35
C THR A 35 16.27 -21.08 -3.16
N ALA A 36 15.00 -21.49 -3.20
CA ALA A 36 14.62 -22.90 -3.38
C ALA A 36 14.39 -23.20 -4.87
N PRO A 37 15.00 -24.26 -5.44
CA PRO A 37 14.75 -24.70 -6.81
C PRO A 37 13.44 -25.48 -6.90
N ALA A 38 12.86 -25.54 -8.10
CA ALA A 38 11.80 -26.47 -8.42
C ALA A 38 12.39 -27.88 -8.61
N ALA A 39 12.30 -28.75 -7.60
CA ALA A 39 12.23 -30.22 -7.74
C ALA A 39 12.13 -30.92 -6.37
N SER A 40 11.24 -31.94 -6.31
CA SER A 40 11.14 -33.07 -5.37
C SER A 40 11.34 -32.83 -3.85
N ALA A 41 10.28 -33.14 -3.09
CA ALA A 41 10.24 -33.11 -1.63
C ALA A 41 11.41 -33.86 -0.96
N PRO A 42 11.95 -33.31 0.15
CA PRO A 42 12.51 -34.12 1.22
C PRO A 42 11.78 -33.92 2.55
N ALA A 43 11.95 -34.93 3.39
CA ALA A 43 11.25 -35.20 4.64
C ALA A 43 11.49 -34.15 5.75
N ALA A 44 10.54 -34.16 6.69
CA ALA A 44 10.44 -33.34 7.89
C ALA A 44 11.77 -33.02 8.58
N ALA A 45 12.07 -31.73 8.72
CA ALA A 45 13.03 -31.22 9.68
C ALA A 45 12.28 -30.38 10.72
N THR A 46 12.27 -30.89 11.95
CA THR A 46 11.70 -30.30 13.16
C THR A 46 12.50 -29.07 13.59
N ALA A 47 11.94 -27.88 13.37
CA ALA A 47 12.33 -26.67 14.09
C ALA A 47 11.03 -26.00 14.59
N THR A 48 10.84 -25.98 15.90
CA THR A 48 9.64 -25.44 16.55
C THR A 48 9.60 -23.92 16.39
N PRO A 49 8.58 -23.33 15.73
CA PRO A 49 8.46 -21.88 15.58
C PRO A 49 7.85 -21.20 16.82
N PRO A 50 8.14 -19.92 17.08
CA PRO A 50 7.50 -19.14 18.14
C PRO A 50 6.01 -18.89 17.84
N ASP A 51 5.20 -18.90 18.91
CA ASP A 51 3.73 -18.81 18.92
C ASP A 51 3.21 -17.49 18.32
N TYR A 52 2.58 -17.57 17.14
CA TYR A 52 1.74 -16.52 16.58
C TYR A 52 0.29 -17.00 16.54
N ARG A 53 -0.48 -16.61 17.56
CA ARG A 53 -1.92 -16.86 17.63
C ARG A 53 -2.63 -16.28 16.41
N GLY A 54 -3.18 -17.16 15.56
CA GLY A 54 -4.35 -16.86 14.73
C GLY A 54 -4.26 -17.15 13.23
N VAL A 55 -3.08 -17.37 12.64
CA VAL A 55 -2.96 -17.81 11.24
C VAL A 55 -1.92 -18.91 11.17
N SER A 56 -2.35 -20.17 11.00
CA SER A 56 -1.40 -21.27 10.92
C SER A 56 -0.49 -21.13 9.70
N TRP A 57 0.74 -21.61 9.82
CA TRP A 57 1.68 -21.76 8.71
C TRP A 57 1.06 -22.48 7.50
N SER A 58 0.16 -23.45 7.73
CA SER A 58 -0.56 -24.15 6.67
C SER A 58 -1.54 -23.24 5.92
N TRP A 59 -2.21 -22.28 6.57
CA TRP A 59 -3.04 -21.27 5.91
C TRP A 59 -2.18 -20.31 5.05
N TRP A 60 -1.00 -19.93 5.52
CA TRP A 60 -0.07 -19.07 4.77
C TRP A 60 0.48 -19.76 3.53
N VAL A 61 0.95 -21.01 3.67
CA VAL A 61 1.42 -21.83 2.54
C VAL A 61 0.28 -22.14 1.57
N SER A 62 -0.91 -22.49 2.07
CA SER A 62 -2.11 -22.73 1.25
C SER A 62 -2.52 -21.48 0.47
N SER A 63 -2.48 -20.29 1.09
CA SER A 63 -2.81 -19.02 0.43
C SER A 63 -1.76 -18.60 -0.60
N ALA A 64 -0.47 -18.82 -0.34
CA ALA A 64 0.60 -18.58 -1.32
C ALA A 64 0.46 -19.51 -2.53
N ARG A 65 0.25 -20.81 -2.30
CA ARG A 65 0.01 -21.79 -3.37
C ARG A 65 -1.24 -21.47 -4.17
N SER A 66 -2.34 -21.13 -3.50
CA SER A 66 -3.60 -20.76 -4.16
C SER A 66 -3.45 -19.50 -5.02
N ARG A 67 -2.72 -18.49 -4.55
CA ARG A 67 -2.41 -17.28 -5.36
C ARG A 67 -1.57 -17.61 -6.59
N ALA A 68 -0.56 -18.47 -6.45
CA ALA A 68 0.26 -18.90 -7.58
C ALA A 68 -0.56 -19.69 -8.61
N MET A 69 -1.44 -20.58 -8.16
CA MET A 69 -2.35 -21.34 -9.03
C MET A 69 -3.35 -20.43 -9.73
N LEU A 70 -3.93 -19.47 -9.01
CA LEU A 70 -4.85 -18.48 -9.59
C LEU A 70 -4.15 -17.63 -10.65
N ALA A 71 -2.93 -17.15 -10.39
CA ALA A 71 -2.16 -16.39 -11.37
C ALA A 71 -1.77 -17.22 -12.60
N ALA A 72 -1.40 -18.48 -12.41
CA ALA A 72 -1.11 -19.40 -13.51
C ALA A 72 -2.36 -19.68 -14.36
N PHE A 73 -3.53 -19.80 -13.73
CA PHE A 73 -4.80 -19.98 -14.41
C PHE A 73 -5.24 -18.71 -15.14
N SER A 74 -5.37 -17.58 -14.45
CA SER A 74 -5.85 -16.33 -15.04
C SER A 74 -4.92 -15.79 -16.12
N GLY A 75 -3.61 -15.91 -15.91
CA GLY A 75 -2.59 -15.48 -16.86
C GLY A 75 -2.30 -16.46 -17.98
N SER A 76 -2.96 -17.62 -18.06
CA SER A 76 -2.57 -18.66 -19.03
C SER A 76 -2.73 -18.18 -20.48
N ALA A 77 -1.80 -18.56 -21.36
CA ALA A 77 -1.83 -18.14 -22.76
C ALA A 77 -3.10 -18.65 -23.46
N ALA A 78 -3.56 -19.87 -23.12
CA ALA A 78 -4.78 -20.45 -23.64
C ALA A 78 -6.03 -19.66 -23.18
N ASN A 79 -6.10 -19.27 -21.90
CA ASN A 79 -7.23 -18.48 -21.41
C ASN A 79 -7.21 -17.08 -22.02
N ILE A 80 -6.06 -16.41 -22.10
CA ILE A 80 -5.94 -15.10 -22.75
C ILE A 80 -6.39 -15.17 -24.22
N ALA A 81 -5.95 -16.19 -24.97
CA ALA A 81 -6.35 -16.38 -26.36
C ALA A 81 -7.86 -16.62 -26.50
N ARG A 82 -8.44 -17.47 -25.63
CA ARG A 82 -9.89 -17.74 -25.61
C ARG A 82 -10.70 -16.49 -25.25
N LEU A 83 -10.28 -15.72 -24.25
CA LEU A 83 -10.93 -14.47 -23.85
C LEU A 83 -10.94 -13.47 -25.01
N ARG A 84 -9.79 -13.29 -25.69
CA ARG A 84 -9.69 -12.43 -26.87
C ARG A 84 -10.59 -12.90 -28.01
N ALA A 85 -10.63 -14.21 -28.29
CA ALA A 85 -11.49 -14.77 -29.34
C ALA A 85 -12.99 -14.62 -29.00
N LEU A 86 -13.39 -14.73 -27.74
CA LEU A 86 -14.78 -14.48 -27.35
C LEU A 86 -15.14 -13.00 -27.50
N LEU A 87 -14.21 -12.09 -27.17
CA LEU A 87 -14.41 -10.65 -27.29
C LEU A 87 -14.46 -10.14 -28.74
N THR A 88 -14.02 -10.91 -29.74
CA THR A 88 -14.26 -10.52 -31.16
C THR A 88 -15.72 -10.65 -31.57
N HIS A 89 -16.53 -11.39 -30.81
CA HIS A 89 -17.97 -11.57 -31.00
C HIS A 89 -18.77 -10.84 -29.91
N GLN A 90 -18.26 -9.69 -29.45
CA GLN A 90 -18.85 -8.93 -28.35
C GLN A 90 -20.30 -8.49 -28.63
N ASP A 91 -20.67 -8.31 -29.90
CA ASP A 91 -22.03 -8.02 -30.38
C ASP A 91 -23.03 -9.13 -30.06
N GLN A 92 -22.56 -10.36 -29.86
CA GLN A 92 -23.38 -11.52 -29.50
C GLN A 92 -23.44 -11.75 -27.98
N LEU A 93 -22.75 -10.93 -27.19
CA LEU A 93 -22.68 -11.07 -25.73
C LEU A 93 -23.65 -10.12 -25.04
N THR A 94 -24.22 -10.57 -23.92
CA THR A 94 -24.89 -9.65 -23.00
C THR A 94 -23.87 -8.67 -22.41
N PRO A 95 -24.29 -7.47 -21.97
CA PRO A 95 -23.39 -6.52 -21.30
C PRO A 95 -22.64 -7.11 -20.10
N LEU A 96 -23.30 -8.00 -19.33
CA LEU A 96 -22.67 -8.68 -18.20
C LEU A 96 -21.58 -9.66 -18.63
N GLN A 97 -21.83 -10.45 -19.68
CA GLN A 97 -20.83 -11.40 -20.21
C GLN A 97 -19.62 -10.66 -20.77
N ALA A 98 -19.84 -9.60 -21.54
CA ALA A 98 -18.75 -8.76 -22.05
C ALA A 98 -17.89 -8.23 -20.88
N LYS A 99 -18.52 -7.66 -19.85
CA LYS A 99 -17.81 -7.16 -18.67
C LYS A 99 -17.04 -8.26 -17.93
N GLN A 100 -17.59 -9.46 -17.81
CA GLN A 100 -16.91 -10.59 -17.17
C GLN A 100 -15.66 -11.01 -17.95
N LEU A 101 -15.73 -11.07 -19.27
CA LEU A 101 -14.60 -11.43 -20.13
C LEU A 101 -13.52 -10.34 -20.12
N GLU A 102 -13.91 -9.07 -20.23
CA GLU A 102 -13.01 -7.92 -20.11
C GLU A 102 -12.30 -7.92 -18.76
N THR A 103 -13.03 -8.18 -17.66
CA THR A 103 -12.47 -8.27 -16.31
C THR A 103 -11.50 -9.44 -16.17
N ALA A 104 -11.82 -10.60 -16.75
CA ALA A 104 -10.90 -11.73 -16.76
C ALA A 104 -9.61 -11.43 -17.53
N LEU A 105 -9.72 -10.72 -18.67
CA LEU A 105 -8.56 -10.31 -19.47
C LEU A 105 -7.71 -9.24 -18.76
N TYR A 106 -8.35 -8.28 -18.09
CA TYR A 106 -7.69 -7.30 -17.22
C TYR A 106 -6.88 -8.01 -16.13
N ASN A 107 -7.50 -8.95 -15.40
CA ASN A 107 -6.83 -9.70 -14.33
C ASN A 107 -5.63 -10.53 -14.84
N ALA A 108 -5.69 -11.00 -16.09
CA ALA A 108 -4.58 -11.73 -16.71
C ALA A 108 -3.36 -10.83 -16.97
N ALA A 109 -3.57 -9.52 -17.22
CA ALA A 109 -2.51 -8.60 -17.61
C ALA A 109 -1.46 -8.33 -16.54
N ASN A 110 -1.80 -8.53 -15.27
CA ASN A 110 -0.83 -8.41 -14.19
C ASN A 110 0.17 -9.58 -14.19
N SER A 111 -0.20 -10.78 -14.64
CA SER A 111 0.66 -11.98 -14.59
C SER A 111 0.56 -12.86 -15.84
N PRO A 112 0.76 -12.34 -17.06
CA PRO A 112 0.64 -13.12 -18.28
C PRO A 112 1.70 -14.21 -18.40
N GLN A 113 1.26 -15.42 -18.72
CA GLN A 113 2.13 -16.52 -19.11
C GLN A 113 2.87 -16.22 -20.41
N THR A 114 2.29 -15.42 -21.31
CA THR A 114 2.97 -14.94 -22.54
C THR A 114 4.23 -14.12 -22.24
N ALA A 115 4.36 -13.61 -21.00
CA ALA A 115 5.55 -12.92 -20.50
C ALA A 115 6.07 -13.56 -19.20
N ALA A 116 5.99 -14.89 -19.07
CA ALA A 116 6.29 -15.60 -17.83
C ALA A 116 7.67 -15.26 -17.23
N GLU A 117 8.70 -15.09 -18.06
CA GLU A 117 10.04 -14.72 -17.59
C GLU A 117 10.10 -13.28 -17.06
N LEU A 118 9.38 -12.34 -17.69
CA LEU A 118 9.25 -10.97 -17.18
C LEU A 118 8.49 -10.96 -15.84
N VAL A 119 7.42 -11.73 -15.72
CA VAL A 119 6.66 -11.87 -14.48
C VAL A 119 7.55 -12.42 -13.36
N LYS A 120 8.34 -13.48 -13.62
CA LYS A 120 9.31 -14.03 -12.66
C LYS A 120 10.35 -13.00 -12.23
N ARG A 121 10.95 -12.29 -13.19
CA ARG A 121 11.93 -11.22 -12.92
C ARG A 121 11.34 -10.10 -12.07
N ARG A 122 10.11 -9.67 -12.37
CA ARG A 122 9.39 -8.67 -11.58
C ARG A 122 9.16 -9.14 -10.15
N ILE A 123 8.60 -10.34 -9.95
CA ILE A 123 8.35 -10.90 -8.61
C ILE A 123 9.65 -10.96 -7.80
N LYS A 124 10.74 -11.45 -8.41
CA LYS A 124 12.07 -11.49 -7.76
C LYS A 124 12.55 -10.08 -7.38
N ALA A 125 12.41 -9.10 -8.28
CA ALA A 125 12.80 -7.73 -8.01
C ALA A 125 11.94 -7.08 -6.91
N GLU A 126 10.63 -7.36 -6.87
CA GLU A 126 9.70 -6.87 -5.83
C GLU A 126 10.05 -7.46 -4.47
N ALA A 127 10.35 -8.76 -4.40
CA ALA A 127 10.83 -9.40 -3.19
C ALA A 127 12.14 -8.77 -2.68
N ALA A 128 13.12 -8.55 -3.58
CA ALA A 128 14.39 -7.93 -3.21
C ALA A 128 14.23 -6.47 -2.73
N GLN A 129 13.29 -5.71 -3.30
CA GLN A 129 12.97 -4.36 -2.80
C GLN A 129 12.29 -4.38 -1.43
N THR A 130 11.39 -5.34 -1.23
CA THR A 130 10.70 -5.56 0.03
C THR A 130 11.68 -5.93 1.15
N GLU A 131 12.60 -6.85 0.88
CA GLU A 131 13.67 -7.23 1.81
C GLU A 131 14.57 -6.03 2.15
N LYS A 132 14.97 -5.23 1.15
CA LYS A 132 15.76 -4.00 1.41
C LYS A 132 15.02 -2.99 2.26
N LEU A 133 13.71 -2.80 2.04
CA LEU A 133 12.90 -1.85 2.80
C LEU A 133 12.74 -2.28 4.27
N TYR A 134 12.38 -3.54 4.50
CA TYR A 134 12.11 -4.06 5.85
C TYR A 134 13.39 -4.44 6.61
N GLY A 135 14.47 -4.78 5.91
CA GLY A 135 15.78 -5.05 6.50
C GLY A 135 16.64 -3.80 6.73
N PHE A 136 16.13 -2.60 6.41
CA PHE A 136 16.90 -1.37 6.59
C PHE A 136 17.01 -0.98 8.06
N ASP A 137 18.25 -0.86 8.55
CA ASP A 137 18.56 -0.35 9.88
C ASP A 137 18.53 1.18 9.89
N TYR A 138 17.38 1.75 10.24
CA TYR A 138 17.26 3.20 10.41
C TYR A 138 18.08 3.64 11.61
N LYS A 139 18.81 4.75 11.48
CA LYS A 139 19.63 5.31 12.55
C LYS A 139 19.28 6.76 12.83
N TYR A 140 19.19 7.09 14.12
CA TYR A 140 19.07 8.46 14.61
C TYR A 140 19.99 8.64 15.82
N ALA A 141 20.79 9.72 15.82
CA ALA A 141 21.80 9.99 16.84
C ALA A 141 22.73 8.78 17.13
N GLY A 142 23.12 8.05 16.09
CA GLY A 142 24.00 6.88 16.18
C GLY A 142 23.34 5.58 16.67
N LYS A 143 22.05 5.59 16.99
CA LYS A 143 21.31 4.42 17.49
C LYS A 143 20.33 3.89 16.45
N SER A 144 20.16 2.57 16.41
CA SER A 144 19.10 1.93 15.63
C SER A 144 17.73 2.32 16.18
N VAL A 145 16.82 2.68 15.28
CA VAL A 145 15.45 3.12 15.59
C VAL A 145 14.47 2.46 14.63
N THR A 146 13.23 2.27 15.06
CA THR A 146 12.15 1.82 14.18
C THR A 146 11.52 3.01 13.47
N THR A 147 10.72 2.74 12.45
CA THR A 147 9.94 3.80 11.79
C THR A 147 8.89 4.41 12.71
N ASN A 148 8.36 3.62 13.65
CA ASN A 148 7.39 4.10 14.64
C ASN A 148 8.07 5.04 15.65
N ASP A 149 9.33 4.76 16.04
CA ASP A 149 10.09 5.66 16.90
C ASP A 149 10.34 7.01 16.21
N LEU A 150 10.66 6.99 14.91
CA LEU A 150 10.83 8.21 14.11
C LEU A 150 9.52 9.01 14.01
N ASP A 151 8.39 8.35 13.75
CA ASP A 151 7.08 9.01 13.67
C ASP A 151 6.66 9.58 15.05
N GLU A 152 6.95 8.87 16.14
CA GLU A 152 6.70 9.35 17.51
C GLU A 152 7.57 10.56 17.87
N LEU A 153 8.84 10.56 17.47
CA LEU A 153 9.74 11.71 17.62
C LEU A 153 9.24 12.91 16.79
N LEU A 154 8.77 12.68 15.56
CA LEU A 154 8.13 13.74 14.74
C LEU A 154 6.79 14.22 15.30
N ARG A 155 6.16 13.49 16.21
CA ARG A 155 4.94 13.95 16.88
C ARG A 155 5.23 14.82 18.09
N THR A 156 6.29 14.49 18.83
CA THR A 156 6.58 15.06 20.16
C THR A 156 7.67 16.14 20.16
N GLU A 157 8.68 16.05 19.30
CA GLU A 157 9.79 17.01 19.26
C GLU A 157 9.32 18.37 18.71
N THR A 158 9.79 19.46 19.32
CA THR A 158 9.43 20.84 18.97
C THR A 158 10.59 21.65 18.43
N ASN A 159 11.84 21.22 18.63
CA ASN A 159 13.01 21.87 18.06
C ASN A 159 13.11 21.60 16.55
N PRO A 160 13.01 22.62 15.67
CA PRO A 160 13.05 22.43 14.21
C PRO A 160 14.27 21.66 13.70
N GLN A 161 15.45 21.92 14.26
CA GLN A 161 16.70 21.31 13.80
C GLN A 161 16.72 19.81 14.11
N ARG A 162 16.29 19.41 15.31
CA ARG A 162 16.15 18.00 15.67
C ARG A 162 15.07 17.30 14.84
N ARG A 163 13.92 17.95 14.63
CA ARG A 163 12.88 17.42 13.75
C ARG A 163 13.39 17.18 12.33
N GLN A 164 14.19 18.10 11.80
CA GLN A 164 14.82 17.95 10.49
C GLN A 164 15.71 16.69 10.46
N GLN A 165 16.55 16.48 11.48
CA GLN A 165 17.40 15.28 11.56
C GLN A 165 16.59 13.99 11.66
N VAL A 166 15.50 13.96 12.43
CA VAL A 166 14.59 12.81 12.53
C VAL A 166 13.93 12.54 11.16
N TRP A 167 13.46 13.59 10.50
CA TRP A 167 12.85 13.48 9.18
C TRP A 167 13.85 12.94 8.15
N GLU A 168 15.09 13.46 8.11
CA GLU A 168 16.16 12.99 7.23
C GLU A 168 16.54 11.53 7.50
N ALA A 169 16.63 11.12 8.78
CA ALA A 169 16.84 9.73 9.16
C ALA A 169 15.76 8.81 8.57
N SER A 170 14.49 9.25 8.55
CA SER A 170 13.40 8.51 7.91
C SER A 170 13.52 8.38 6.39
N LYS A 171 14.31 9.26 5.73
CA LYS A 171 14.54 9.26 4.28
C LYS A 171 15.80 8.51 3.86
N ALA A 172 16.63 8.08 4.81
CA ALA A 172 17.92 7.43 4.53
C ALA A 172 17.81 6.14 3.68
N ILE A 173 16.65 5.49 3.68
CA ILE A 173 16.35 4.31 2.83
C ILE A 173 16.21 4.66 1.33
N GLY A 174 15.89 5.93 1.01
CA GLY A 174 15.57 6.37 -0.35
C GLY A 174 16.65 6.05 -1.39
N PRO A 175 17.93 6.43 -1.17
CA PRO A 175 19.02 6.10 -2.08
C PRO A 175 19.19 4.60 -2.33
N THR A 176 19.00 3.77 -1.30
CA THR A 176 19.10 2.30 -1.38
C THR A 176 18.00 1.68 -2.25
N LEU A 177 16.78 2.23 -2.21
CA LEU A 177 15.64 1.72 -2.99
C LEU A 177 15.61 2.27 -4.42
N LYS A 178 16.11 3.49 -4.65
CA LYS A 178 15.95 4.20 -5.93
C LYS A 178 16.29 3.35 -7.17
N PRO A 179 17.44 2.65 -7.27
CA PRO A 179 17.75 1.87 -8.47
C PRO A 179 16.77 0.72 -8.72
N GLY A 180 16.33 0.05 -7.65
CA GLY A 180 15.39 -1.06 -7.77
C GLY A 180 13.98 -0.61 -8.12
N LEU A 181 13.54 0.56 -7.62
CA LEU A 181 12.27 1.15 -8.01
C LEU A 181 12.21 1.53 -9.49
N LEU A 182 13.31 2.05 -10.06
CA LEU A 182 13.39 2.33 -11.50
C LEU A 182 13.29 1.05 -12.33
N SER A 183 14.01 0.00 -11.93
CA SER A 183 13.90 -1.32 -12.57
C SER A 183 12.49 -1.90 -12.47
N LEU A 184 11.83 -1.76 -11.31
CA LEU A 184 10.45 -2.21 -11.12
C LEU A 184 9.44 -1.46 -11.98
N ARG A 185 9.60 -0.15 -12.16
CA ARG A 185 8.78 0.64 -13.10
C ARG A 185 8.85 0.02 -14.49
N ASP A 186 10.06 -0.26 -14.97
CA ASP A 186 10.27 -0.79 -16.32
C ASP A 186 9.69 -2.20 -16.47
N LEU A 187 9.92 -3.07 -15.48
CA LEU A 187 9.36 -4.43 -15.46
C LEU A 187 7.83 -4.43 -15.42
N ARG A 188 7.22 -3.52 -14.65
CA ARG A 188 5.76 -3.37 -14.59
C ARG A 188 5.18 -2.93 -15.92
N ASN A 189 5.80 -1.94 -16.56
CA ASN A 189 5.38 -1.48 -17.89
C ASN A 189 5.48 -2.59 -18.92
N GLN A 190 6.62 -3.28 -19.00
CA GLN A 190 6.83 -4.39 -19.94
C GLN A 190 5.84 -5.53 -19.73
N THR A 191 5.44 -5.81 -18.49
CA THR A 191 4.50 -6.89 -18.21
C THR A 191 3.13 -6.64 -18.84
N VAL A 192 2.56 -5.44 -18.66
CA VAL A 192 1.22 -5.13 -19.17
C VAL A 192 1.22 -4.82 -20.66
N GLN A 193 2.36 -4.38 -21.21
CA GLN A 193 2.55 -4.20 -22.65
C GLN A 193 2.37 -5.51 -23.43
N ALA A 194 2.66 -6.66 -22.81
CA ALA A 194 2.40 -7.97 -23.40
C ALA A 194 0.90 -8.23 -23.69
N LEU A 195 -0.02 -7.49 -23.06
CA LEU A 195 -1.45 -7.53 -23.35
C LEU A 195 -1.99 -6.32 -24.12
N GLY A 196 -1.12 -5.39 -24.54
CA GLY A 196 -1.50 -4.24 -25.37
C GLY A 196 -1.75 -2.94 -24.59
N TYR A 197 -1.46 -2.90 -23.29
CA TYR A 197 -1.48 -1.63 -22.53
C TYR A 197 -0.23 -0.79 -22.84
N ALA A 198 -0.39 0.53 -22.93
CA ALA A 198 0.74 1.43 -23.19
C ALA A 198 1.80 1.41 -22.06
N ASP A 199 1.35 1.43 -20.81
CA ASP A 199 2.17 1.27 -19.61
C ASP A 199 1.32 0.86 -18.40
N PHE A 200 1.97 0.67 -17.25
CA PHE A 200 1.32 0.21 -16.03
C PHE A 200 0.29 1.20 -15.48
N PHE A 201 0.45 2.51 -15.71
CA PHE A 201 -0.54 3.49 -15.28
C PHE A 201 -1.81 3.42 -16.13
N SER A 202 -1.67 3.30 -17.46
CA SER A 202 -2.84 3.08 -18.33
C SER A 202 -3.58 1.79 -17.99
N TYR A 203 -2.85 0.73 -17.63
CA TYR A 203 -3.44 -0.50 -17.12
C TYR A 203 -4.28 -0.24 -15.86
N GLN A 204 -3.72 0.42 -14.84
CA GLN A 204 -4.46 0.74 -13.61
C GLN A 204 -5.67 1.66 -13.85
N ALA A 205 -5.53 2.68 -14.70
CA ALA A 205 -6.63 3.59 -15.00
C ALA A 205 -7.80 2.87 -15.68
N SER A 206 -7.52 1.84 -16.49
CA SER A 206 -8.56 1.08 -17.21
C SER A 206 -9.53 0.32 -16.30
N ASP A 207 -9.13 0.01 -15.06
CA ASP A 207 -10.01 -0.61 -14.05
C ASP A 207 -11.19 0.30 -13.67
N TYR A 208 -10.96 1.61 -13.73
CA TYR A 208 -11.98 2.65 -13.52
C TYR A 208 -12.80 2.92 -14.80
N GLY A 209 -12.53 2.20 -15.89
CA GLY A 209 -13.11 2.49 -17.21
C GLY A 209 -12.61 3.80 -17.82
N LEU A 210 -11.47 4.32 -17.35
CA LEU A 210 -10.90 5.59 -17.81
C LEU A 210 -9.62 5.37 -18.60
N THR A 211 -9.46 6.15 -19.67
CA THR A 211 -8.15 6.35 -20.29
C THR A 211 -7.23 7.12 -19.34
N ARG A 212 -5.91 7.08 -19.62
CA ARG A 212 -4.93 7.93 -18.91
C ARG A 212 -5.32 9.41 -18.94
N ALA A 213 -5.77 9.90 -20.10
CA ALA A 213 -6.08 11.31 -20.28
C ALA A 213 -7.26 11.72 -19.40
N GLU A 214 -8.31 10.91 -19.37
CA GLU A 214 -9.51 11.14 -18.55
C GLU A 214 -9.19 11.05 -17.05
N MET A 215 -8.46 10.02 -16.62
CA MET A 215 -8.03 9.89 -15.21
C MET A 215 -7.23 11.11 -14.76
N MET A 216 -6.26 11.56 -15.57
CA MET A 216 -5.46 12.74 -15.27
C MET A 216 -6.28 14.03 -15.30
N ALA A 217 -7.27 14.14 -16.18
CA ALA A 217 -8.18 15.28 -16.23
C ALA A 217 -9.03 15.35 -14.95
N LEU A 218 -9.63 14.23 -14.53
CA LEU A 218 -10.41 14.12 -13.30
C LEU A 218 -9.56 14.50 -12.07
N VAL A 219 -8.36 13.94 -11.93
CA VAL A 219 -7.47 14.27 -10.81
C VAL A 219 -7.08 15.76 -10.80
N ARG A 220 -6.81 16.35 -11.97
CA ARG A 220 -6.51 17.80 -12.05
C ARG A 220 -7.71 18.65 -11.68
N GLN A 221 -8.90 18.30 -12.16
CA GLN A 221 -10.14 19.01 -11.82
C GLN A 221 -10.38 18.99 -10.30
N LEU A 222 -10.33 17.81 -9.68
CA LEU A 222 -10.49 17.67 -8.22
C LEU A 222 -9.45 18.50 -7.45
N ASN A 223 -8.18 18.49 -7.90
CA ASN A 223 -7.14 19.32 -7.29
C ASN A 223 -7.40 20.82 -7.44
N GLN A 224 -7.94 21.27 -8.58
CA GLN A 224 -8.28 22.68 -8.81
C GLN A 224 -9.44 23.12 -7.93
N GLU A 225 -10.50 22.32 -7.84
CA GLU A 225 -11.69 22.59 -7.03
C GLU A 225 -11.35 22.63 -5.53
N LEU A 226 -10.47 21.75 -5.05
CA LEU A 226 -10.04 21.71 -3.65
C LEU A 226 -8.93 22.74 -3.32
N ARG A 227 -8.28 23.33 -4.33
CA ARG A 227 -7.12 24.22 -4.14
C ARG A 227 -7.41 25.42 -3.23
N PRO A 228 -8.55 26.13 -3.34
CA PRO A 228 -8.83 27.26 -2.46
C PRO A 228 -8.87 26.85 -0.99
N LEU A 229 -9.62 25.79 -0.66
CA LEU A 229 -9.70 25.26 0.70
C LEU A 229 -8.33 24.81 1.23
N TYR A 230 -7.58 24.06 0.41
CA TYR A 230 -6.24 23.62 0.79
C TYR A 230 -5.29 24.79 1.05
N ARG A 231 -5.38 25.88 0.26
CA ARG A 231 -4.52 27.05 0.44
C ARG A 231 -4.77 27.76 1.78
N GLU A 232 -6.03 27.88 2.20
CA GLU A 232 -6.38 28.44 3.49
C GLU A 232 -5.88 27.54 4.63
N LEU A 233 -6.11 26.22 4.53
CA LEU A 233 -5.60 25.24 5.51
C LEU A 233 -4.06 25.23 5.60
N HIS A 234 -3.38 25.24 4.45
CA HIS A 234 -1.92 25.30 4.39
C HIS A 234 -1.38 26.61 4.95
N THR A 235 -2.09 27.73 4.74
CA THR A 235 -1.72 29.01 5.34
C THR A 235 -1.86 28.96 6.85
N TYR A 236 -3.01 28.54 7.36
CA TYR A 236 -3.22 28.32 8.80
C TYR A 236 -2.13 27.43 9.41
N ALA A 237 -1.86 26.26 8.81
CA ALA A 237 -0.87 25.31 9.32
C ALA A 237 0.55 25.90 9.39
N ARG A 238 0.97 26.68 8.39
CA ARG A 238 2.31 27.32 8.42
C ARG A 238 2.46 28.30 9.57
N TYR A 239 1.44 29.10 9.87
CA TYR A 239 1.48 30.07 10.96
C TYR A 239 1.44 29.38 12.33
N GLU A 240 0.54 28.41 12.52
CA GLU A 240 0.45 27.66 13.77
C GLU A 240 1.73 26.85 14.05
N LEU A 241 2.32 26.24 13.02
CA LEU A 241 3.56 25.49 13.18
C LEU A 241 4.77 26.41 13.40
N ALA A 242 4.83 27.57 12.74
CA ALA A 242 5.86 28.56 13.02
C ALA A 242 5.78 29.03 14.48
N LYS A 243 4.58 29.29 15.00
CA LYS A 243 4.35 29.62 16.41
C LYS A 243 4.76 28.47 17.33
N LYS A 244 4.30 27.24 17.06
CA LYS A 244 4.62 26.03 17.84
C LYS A 244 6.13 25.80 17.96
N TYR A 245 6.86 26.07 16.89
CA TYR A 245 8.30 25.82 16.83
C TYR A 245 9.17 27.07 17.06
N GLY A 246 8.57 28.20 17.47
CA GLY A 246 9.30 29.42 17.80
C GLY A 246 10.01 30.10 16.63
N VAL A 247 9.54 29.89 15.40
CA VAL A 247 10.14 30.44 14.18
C VAL A 247 9.53 31.80 13.86
N ARG A 248 10.36 32.85 13.85
CA ARG A 248 9.91 34.24 13.66
C ARG A 248 9.40 34.53 12.24
N GLN A 249 10.10 34.01 11.24
CA GLN A 249 9.72 34.19 9.84
C GLN A 249 8.95 32.98 9.34
N VAL A 250 7.65 33.15 9.10
CA VAL A 250 6.81 32.09 8.55
C VAL A 250 7.30 31.76 7.12
N PRO A 251 7.67 30.50 6.84
CA PRO A 251 8.19 30.13 5.52
C PRO A 251 7.10 30.19 4.44
N ALA A 252 7.50 30.39 3.18
CA ALA A 252 6.55 30.42 2.05
C ALA A 252 5.86 29.06 1.83
N TYR A 253 6.60 27.97 2.00
CA TYR A 253 6.08 26.60 1.98
C TYR A 253 6.27 25.96 3.35
N LEU A 254 5.35 25.05 3.71
CA LEU A 254 5.48 24.29 4.93
C LEU A 254 6.69 23.33 4.83
N PRO A 255 7.68 23.40 5.75
CA PRO A 255 8.76 22.42 5.76
C PRO A 255 8.22 21.02 6.03
N ALA A 256 8.62 20.03 5.24
CA ALA A 256 8.09 18.66 5.38
C ALA A 256 8.41 18.04 6.76
N SER A 257 9.51 18.44 7.39
CA SER A 257 9.89 18.01 8.75
C SER A 257 9.02 18.62 9.85
N TRP A 258 8.21 19.63 9.56
CA TRP A 258 7.25 20.22 10.51
C TRP A 258 5.97 19.40 10.62
N LEU A 259 5.72 18.50 9.66
CA LEU A 259 4.53 17.66 9.64
C LEU A 259 4.64 16.52 10.67
N PRO A 260 3.49 16.01 11.16
CA PRO A 260 3.46 15.16 12.35
C PRO A 260 3.97 13.73 12.12
N ASN A 261 4.21 13.34 10.88
CA ASN A 261 4.74 12.05 10.52
C ASN A 261 5.73 12.21 9.35
N ARG A 262 6.47 11.16 9.02
CA ARG A 262 7.53 11.21 8.00
C ARG A 262 7.08 11.55 6.59
N TRP A 263 5.81 11.37 6.21
CA TRP A 263 5.33 11.65 4.83
C TRP A 263 4.42 12.87 4.73
N GLY A 264 3.75 13.24 5.81
CA GLY A 264 2.82 14.37 5.82
C GLY A 264 1.48 14.09 5.13
N GLN A 265 1.06 12.81 5.05
CA GLN A 265 -0.19 12.39 4.41
C GLN A 265 -1.45 12.76 5.20
N ASP A 266 -1.32 12.93 6.51
CA ASP A 266 -2.39 13.34 7.41
C ASP A 266 -1.84 14.34 8.43
N TRP A 267 -2.63 15.38 8.71
CA TRP A 267 -2.28 16.48 9.60
C TRP A 267 -3.19 16.51 10.85
N GLY A 268 -3.99 15.47 11.09
CA GLY A 268 -4.98 15.43 12.16
C GLY A 268 -4.36 15.66 13.55
N SER A 269 -3.16 15.13 13.79
CA SER A 269 -2.46 15.32 15.07
C SER A 269 -1.86 16.72 15.26
N LEU A 270 -2.00 17.65 14.30
CA LEU A 270 -1.66 19.05 14.49
C LEU A 270 -2.68 19.77 15.37
N VAL A 271 -3.92 19.30 15.38
CA VAL A 271 -5.04 19.93 16.08
C VAL A 271 -5.48 19.02 17.21
N THR A 272 -5.62 19.57 18.42
CA THR A 272 -6.30 18.89 19.51
C THR A 272 -7.73 19.40 19.58
N VAL A 273 -8.69 18.55 19.19
CA VAL A 273 -10.11 18.84 19.38
C VAL A 273 -10.51 18.33 20.77
N ARG A 274 -11.14 19.18 21.60
CA ARG A 274 -11.78 18.74 22.84
C ARG A 274 -13.04 17.93 22.48
N GLY A 275 -12.83 16.69 22.08
CA GLY A 275 -13.89 15.73 21.79
C GLY A 275 -14.40 15.02 23.03
N ILE A 276 -15.46 14.23 22.86
CA ILE A 276 -15.93 13.31 23.90
C ILE A 276 -15.05 12.07 23.87
N ASN A 277 -14.35 11.79 24.96
CA ASN A 277 -13.69 10.49 25.15
C ASN A 277 -14.72 9.49 25.70
N LEU A 278 -15.03 8.46 24.92
CA LEU A 278 -16.00 7.41 25.26
C LEU A 278 -15.35 6.14 25.83
N ASP A 279 -14.02 6.10 25.98
CA ASP A 279 -13.28 4.89 26.38
C ASP A 279 -13.79 4.33 27.71
N ALA A 280 -13.98 5.18 28.72
CA ALA A 280 -14.50 4.77 30.02
C ALA A 280 -15.94 4.24 29.95
N ALA A 281 -16.78 4.80 29.07
CA ALA A 281 -18.16 4.37 28.87
C ALA A 281 -18.24 3.04 28.08
N LEU A 282 -17.28 2.80 27.18
CA LEU A 282 -17.22 1.62 26.33
C LEU A 282 -16.45 0.45 26.96
N ALA A 283 -15.47 0.73 27.83
CA ALA A 283 -14.67 -0.28 28.53
C ALA A 283 -15.50 -1.42 29.16
N PRO A 284 -16.60 -1.16 29.90
CA PRO A 284 -17.39 -2.24 30.49
C PRO A 284 -18.23 -3.04 29.48
N LYS A 285 -18.35 -2.61 28.22
CA LYS A 285 -19.17 -3.28 27.20
C LYS A 285 -18.45 -4.43 26.50
N GLY A 286 -17.14 -4.52 26.64
CA GLY A 286 -16.32 -5.56 26.03
C GLY A 286 -16.07 -5.36 24.52
N PRO A 287 -15.11 -6.11 23.93
CA PRO A 287 -14.63 -5.90 22.57
C PRO A 287 -15.65 -6.26 21.48
N GLU A 288 -16.63 -7.11 21.77
CA GLU A 288 -17.67 -7.47 20.80
C GLU A 288 -18.71 -6.37 20.60
N TYR A 289 -18.91 -5.51 21.60
CA TYR A 289 -20.00 -4.53 21.57
C TYR A 289 -19.89 -3.54 20.40
N PRO A 290 -18.73 -2.93 20.10
CA PRO A 290 -18.58 -2.06 18.93
C PRO A 290 -18.88 -2.78 17.61
N VAL A 291 -18.49 -4.05 17.49
CA VAL A 291 -18.74 -4.86 16.28
C VAL A 291 -20.25 -5.09 16.10
N ARG A 292 -20.95 -5.45 17.18
CA ARG A 292 -22.42 -5.61 17.17
C ARG A 292 -23.13 -4.28 16.92
N GLN A 293 -22.63 -3.16 17.44
CA GLN A 293 -23.23 -1.84 17.12
C GLN A 293 -23.01 -1.46 15.65
N ALA A 294 -21.85 -1.79 15.07
CA ALA A 294 -21.62 -1.59 13.65
C ALA A 294 -22.58 -2.44 12.80
N GLU A 295 -22.77 -3.71 13.14
CA GLU A 295 -23.77 -4.57 12.49
C GLU A 295 -25.18 -3.97 12.59
N ARG A 296 -25.60 -3.58 13.79
CA ARG A 296 -26.92 -2.95 14.01
C ARG A 296 -27.10 -1.67 13.21
N PHE A 297 -26.07 -0.84 13.10
CA PHE A 297 -26.09 0.36 12.28
C PHE A 297 -26.40 0.01 10.81
N TYR A 298 -25.69 -0.97 10.24
CA TYR A 298 -25.96 -1.40 8.86
C TYR A 298 -27.35 -2.04 8.69
N GLN A 299 -27.84 -2.80 9.68
CA GLN A 299 -29.20 -3.35 9.65
C GLN A 299 -30.30 -2.29 9.73
N SER A 300 -29.97 -1.08 10.20
CA SER A 300 -30.95 0.01 10.39
C SER A 300 -31.07 0.97 9.20
N LEU A 301 -30.19 0.86 8.20
CA LEU A 301 -30.21 1.65 6.96
C LEU A 301 -31.14 1.02 5.91
#